data_AF-A0A970W794-F1
#
_entry.id   AF-A0A970W794-F1
#
_cell.length_a   1.000
_cell.length_b   1.000
_cell.length_c   1.000
_cell.angle_alpha   90.00
_cell.angle_beta   90.00
_cell.angle_gamma   90.00
#
_symmetry.space_group_name_H-M   'P 1'
#
loop_
_entity.id
_entity.type
_entity.pdbx_description
1 polymer ?
#
loop_
_entity_poly.entity_id
_entity_poly.type
_entity_poly.pdbx_seq_one_letter_code
_entity_poly.pdbx_strand_id
1 'polypeptide(L)'
;MGNSMLGPHINWKSDQIPWLRKVKPRVAKVLLQNVDPVWMREAKEASPNTFWVGRLVVFPQPWESPKENAERFCSELLLPAAEPFRGLIDALEGYNEIGFTQFKSRAPSLLSRFLGAAARSNMEAQAHEEMQRYALFEKTRAQILTAQGWKSVVGNFSSGTPELELWPDFYPALEVGDYLGLHEYSANTHPPYLANLDTWLCRRYQRVYDALPENLRKPLIITECGIDGGMLGQAQEGWKRYTDAAGYLNELQWYDTSLQADAARWPIVGATIFCYGRVDPRWETFDIHGEMSERLATYMVANPPLPWKPTEPAQPKDELVERLSAEFGAKFDDIRTELMRSGEFDKRPLAGIKLQVIHHTGTGTTPQTYSNTIARYHVENNGWPGIGYHFVVYPHKVRYVGSLDTERANVWGRNAEVIGISLVGDFSKEPPASSTLDLCKRLCNVLDSYLGRLLPRVGHRDASLPGHGTECPGESAYGPDGWLQRIQPDAPGQPDDEDEYAEVRGRVATLEQQLVACSLELMRLQEIVTRLKQGLP
;
A
#
# COMPACT_ATOMS: atom_id res chain seq x y z
N MET A 1 -10.35 22.15 -0.31
CA MET A 1 -11.52 21.35 -0.72
C MET A 1 -10.98 20.17 -1.50
N GLY A 2 -11.31 18.94 -1.11
CA GLY A 2 -10.86 17.73 -1.79
C GLY A 2 -11.99 17.08 -2.58
N ASN A 3 -11.70 15.94 -3.20
CA ASN A 3 -12.64 15.24 -4.08
C ASN A 3 -13.46 14.24 -3.29
N SER A 4 -14.79 14.33 -3.34
CA SER A 4 -15.65 13.48 -2.52
C SER A 4 -15.42 12.00 -2.80
N MET A 5 -15.42 11.20 -1.74
CA MET A 5 -15.27 9.74 -1.75
C MET A 5 -16.58 9.02 -1.46
N LEU A 6 -17.67 9.75 -1.32
CA LEU A 6 -18.99 9.22 -1.01
C LEU A 6 -19.71 8.69 -2.25
N GLY A 7 -20.68 7.83 -1.99
CA GLY A 7 -21.56 7.23 -2.97
C GLY A 7 -22.84 6.68 -2.36
N PRO A 8 -23.85 6.34 -3.17
CA PRO A 8 -25.08 5.75 -2.67
C PRO A 8 -24.98 4.23 -2.53
N HIS A 9 -25.60 3.67 -1.49
CA HIS A 9 -26.05 2.28 -1.48
C HIS A 9 -27.50 2.22 -1.95
N ILE A 10 -27.70 1.78 -3.19
CA ILE A 10 -28.99 1.74 -3.89
C ILE A 10 -29.67 0.41 -3.56
N ASN A 11 -30.64 0.48 -2.66
CA ASN A 11 -31.40 -0.67 -2.21
C ASN A 11 -32.60 -0.97 -3.11
N TRP A 12 -33.09 0.02 -3.88
CA TRP A 12 -34.17 -0.16 -4.85
C TRP A 12 -34.12 0.92 -5.94
N LYS A 13 -34.39 0.55 -7.20
CA LYS A 13 -34.46 1.52 -8.29
C LYS A 13 -35.61 2.52 -8.12
N SER A 14 -35.29 3.81 -8.15
CA SER A 14 -36.22 4.95 -8.14
C SER A 14 -35.76 6.02 -9.14
N ASP A 15 -35.37 7.18 -8.65
CA ASP A 15 -35.01 8.42 -9.34
C ASP A 15 -33.50 8.66 -9.36
N GLN A 16 -32.66 7.63 -9.11
CA GLN A 16 -31.23 7.82 -8.95
C GLN A 16 -30.51 8.16 -10.26
N ILE A 17 -31.06 7.86 -11.45
CA ILE A 17 -30.37 8.10 -12.73
C ILE A 17 -30.05 9.59 -12.94
N PRO A 18 -31.00 10.55 -12.83
CA PRO A 18 -30.71 11.97 -12.81
C PRO A 18 -29.63 12.37 -11.79
N TRP A 19 -29.71 11.81 -10.58
CA TRP A 19 -28.75 12.07 -9.51
C TRP A 19 -27.33 11.62 -9.88
N LEU A 20 -27.19 10.40 -10.40
CA LEU A 20 -25.92 9.83 -10.87
C LEU A 20 -25.32 10.66 -12.01
N ARG A 21 -26.14 11.12 -12.96
CA ARG A 21 -25.70 11.96 -14.08
C ARG A 21 -25.12 13.30 -13.61
N LYS A 22 -25.71 13.87 -12.55
CA LYS A 22 -25.28 15.14 -11.93
C LYS A 22 -24.01 14.98 -11.09
N VAL A 23 -23.97 13.95 -10.26
CA VAL A 23 -22.96 13.80 -9.19
C VAL A 23 -21.75 13.00 -9.61
N LYS A 24 -21.95 11.95 -10.40
CA LYS A 24 -20.92 10.99 -10.83
C LYS A 24 -20.08 10.48 -9.66
N PRO A 25 -20.70 9.78 -8.67
CA PRO A 25 -20.03 9.38 -7.44
C PRO A 25 -18.82 8.48 -7.72
N ARG A 26 -17.84 8.49 -6.81
CA ARG A 26 -16.64 7.65 -6.95
C ARG A 26 -16.95 6.16 -6.86
N VAL A 27 -17.87 5.79 -5.96
CA VAL A 27 -18.31 4.42 -5.70
C VAL A 27 -19.84 4.37 -5.62
N ALA A 28 -20.46 3.24 -5.92
CA ALA A 28 -21.86 2.98 -5.63
C ALA A 28 -22.08 1.48 -5.37
N LYS A 29 -23.01 1.15 -4.49
CA LYS A 29 -23.40 -0.23 -4.16
C LYS A 29 -24.82 -0.48 -4.61
N VAL A 30 -25.11 -1.64 -5.19
CA VAL A 30 -26.46 -2.04 -5.62
C VAL A 30 -26.82 -3.42 -5.08
N LEU A 31 -28.08 -3.58 -4.69
CA LEU A 31 -28.64 -4.91 -4.44
C LEU A 31 -29.08 -5.54 -5.77
N LEU A 32 -28.40 -6.60 -6.19
CA LEU A 32 -28.58 -7.21 -7.52
C LEU A 32 -30.02 -7.64 -7.78
N GLN A 33 -30.71 -8.17 -6.77
CA GLN A 33 -32.10 -8.63 -6.92
C GLN A 33 -33.15 -7.50 -6.92
N ASN A 34 -32.74 -6.25 -6.65
CA ASN A 34 -33.62 -5.08 -6.58
C ASN A 34 -33.38 -4.07 -7.72
N VAL A 35 -32.42 -4.36 -8.58
CA VAL A 35 -32.15 -3.65 -9.84
C VAL A 35 -32.20 -4.64 -10.99
N ASP A 36 -32.07 -4.16 -12.22
CA ASP A 36 -32.00 -5.01 -13.41
C ASP A 36 -30.91 -4.51 -14.38
N PRO A 37 -30.46 -5.36 -15.33
CA PRO A 37 -29.39 -4.98 -16.25
C PRO A 37 -29.72 -3.79 -17.16
N VAL A 38 -30.99 -3.50 -17.43
CA VAL A 38 -31.38 -2.33 -18.24
C VAL A 38 -31.13 -1.07 -17.42
N TRP A 39 -31.63 -1.04 -16.19
CA TRP A 39 -31.38 0.07 -15.27
C TRP A 39 -29.89 0.24 -14.99
N MET A 40 -29.14 -0.86 -14.82
CA MET A 40 -27.70 -0.79 -14.55
C MET A 40 -26.90 -0.26 -15.75
N ARG A 41 -27.30 -0.56 -17.00
CA ARG A 41 -26.70 0.07 -18.18
C ARG A 41 -26.92 1.58 -18.19
N GLU A 42 -28.14 2.02 -17.92
CA GLU A 42 -28.46 3.45 -17.86
C GLU A 42 -27.68 4.15 -16.73
N ALA A 43 -27.55 3.50 -15.57
CA ALA A 43 -26.75 4.01 -14.46
C ALA A 43 -25.27 4.14 -14.80
N LYS A 44 -24.70 3.15 -15.52
CA LYS A 44 -23.31 3.19 -16.00
C LYS A 44 -23.10 4.24 -17.09
N GLU A 45 -24.07 4.45 -17.98
CA GLU A 45 -24.03 5.55 -18.96
C GLU A 45 -24.10 6.93 -18.29
N ALA A 46 -24.94 7.06 -17.26
CA ALA A 46 -25.05 8.29 -16.48
C ALA A 46 -23.76 8.61 -15.70
N SER A 47 -23.09 7.58 -15.17
CA SER A 47 -21.84 7.71 -14.44
C SER A 47 -20.81 6.63 -14.82
N PRO A 48 -20.05 6.83 -15.92
CA PRO A 48 -19.19 5.78 -16.50
C PRO A 48 -17.97 5.43 -15.67
N ASN A 49 -17.57 6.30 -14.75
CA ASN A 49 -16.36 6.14 -13.93
C ASN A 49 -16.67 5.77 -12.47
N THR A 50 -17.94 5.56 -12.12
CA THR A 50 -18.31 5.06 -10.78
C THR A 50 -17.84 3.63 -10.65
N PHE A 51 -17.20 3.31 -9.52
CA PHE A 51 -16.89 1.93 -9.14
C PHE A 51 -18.13 1.26 -8.53
N TRP A 52 -18.63 0.21 -9.17
CA TRP A 52 -19.87 -0.44 -8.81
C TRP A 52 -19.66 -1.74 -8.04
N VAL A 53 -20.22 -1.81 -6.83
CA VAL A 53 -20.25 -3.02 -5.99
C VAL A 53 -21.64 -3.67 -6.10
N GLY A 54 -21.68 -4.92 -6.52
CA GLY A 54 -22.90 -5.73 -6.53
C GLY A 54 -23.01 -6.59 -5.28
N ARG A 55 -24.14 -6.53 -4.59
CA ARG A 55 -24.48 -7.40 -3.45
C ARG A 55 -25.72 -8.23 -3.76
N LEU A 56 -25.62 -9.54 -3.56
CA LEU A 56 -26.79 -10.42 -3.50
C LEU A 56 -27.20 -10.62 -2.05
N VAL A 57 -28.44 -10.29 -1.68
CA VAL A 57 -28.93 -10.53 -0.32
C VAL A 57 -29.43 -11.97 -0.21
N VAL A 58 -28.86 -12.74 0.72
CA VAL A 58 -29.23 -14.12 0.99
C VAL A 58 -29.44 -14.35 2.48
N PHE A 59 -30.41 -15.19 2.82
CA PHE A 59 -30.65 -15.68 4.18
C PHE A 59 -31.06 -17.15 4.12
N PRO A 60 -30.47 -18.04 4.94
CA PRO A 60 -29.37 -17.80 5.88
C PRO A 60 -28.00 -17.59 5.18
N GLN A 61 -26.99 -17.17 5.96
CA GLN A 61 -25.58 -17.05 5.52
C GLN A 61 -24.70 -18.07 6.25
N PRO A 62 -24.73 -19.39 5.90
CA PRO A 62 -24.01 -20.42 6.65
C PRO A 62 -22.51 -20.50 6.29
N TRP A 63 -21.65 -20.74 7.28
CA TRP A 63 -20.22 -20.99 7.10
C TRP A 63 -19.65 -22.14 7.94
N GLU A 64 -20.49 -23.02 8.50
CA GLU A 64 -20.06 -24.20 9.27
C GLU A 64 -19.30 -25.23 8.43
N SER A 65 -19.65 -25.33 7.15
CA SER A 65 -18.93 -26.09 6.12
C SER A 65 -18.43 -25.09 5.07
N PRO A 66 -17.35 -24.36 5.36
CA PRO A 66 -17.06 -23.09 4.68
C PRO A 66 -16.75 -23.26 3.19
N LYS A 67 -16.07 -24.34 2.79
CA LYS A 67 -15.76 -24.59 1.38
C LYS A 67 -17.01 -24.95 0.59
N GLU A 68 -17.77 -25.92 1.07
CA GLU A 68 -19.00 -26.40 0.43
C GLU A 68 -20.05 -25.29 0.35
N ASN A 69 -20.17 -24.48 1.40
CA ASN A 69 -21.06 -23.32 1.39
C ASN A 69 -20.59 -22.24 0.41
N ALA A 70 -19.28 -21.98 0.29
CA ALA A 70 -18.77 -21.01 -0.68
C ALA A 70 -19.00 -21.49 -2.12
N GLU A 71 -18.74 -22.77 -2.40
CA GLU A 71 -18.98 -23.40 -3.71
C GLU A 71 -20.46 -23.33 -4.09
N ARG A 72 -21.35 -23.73 -3.17
CA ARG A 72 -22.80 -23.66 -3.37
C ARG A 72 -23.28 -22.21 -3.55
N PHE A 73 -22.84 -21.30 -2.68
CA PHE A 73 -23.21 -19.89 -2.78
C PHE A 73 -22.78 -19.30 -4.13
N CYS A 74 -21.56 -19.58 -4.60
CA CYS A 74 -21.09 -19.10 -5.89
C CYS A 74 -21.88 -19.70 -7.05
N SER A 75 -21.98 -21.02 -7.11
CA SER A 75 -22.52 -21.75 -8.26
C SER A 75 -24.05 -21.65 -8.39
N GLU A 76 -24.77 -21.66 -7.27
CA GLU A 76 -26.23 -21.70 -7.26
C GLU A 76 -26.88 -20.31 -7.11
N LEU A 77 -26.19 -19.34 -6.49
CA LEU A 77 -26.80 -18.06 -6.13
C LEU A 77 -26.07 -16.85 -6.71
N LEU A 78 -24.82 -16.61 -6.30
CA LEU A 78 -24.11 -15.35 -6.60
C LEU A 78 -23.81 -15.19 -8.09
N LEU A 79 -23.17 -16.18 -8.73
CA LEU A 79 -22.80 -16.08 -10.14
C LEU A 79 -24.03 -16.03 -11.06
N PRO A 80 -25.07 -16.87 -10.89
CA PRO A 80 -26.30 -16.74 -11.67
C PRO A 80 -26.97 -15.35 -11.55
N ALA A 81 -26.96 -14.76 -10.36
CA ALA A 81 -27.51 -13.42 -10.15
C ALA A 81 -26.63 -12.30 -10.72
N ALA A 82 -25.30 -12.46 -10.69
CA ALA A 82 -24.35 -11.46 -11.14
C ALA A 82 -24.09 -11.47 -12.65
N GLU A 83 -24.21 -12.62 -13.32
CA GLU A 83 -23.89 -12.79 -14.74
C GLU A 83 -24.61 -11.78 -15.66
N PRO A 84 -25.91 -11.48 -15.48
CA PRO A 84 -26.60 -10.47 -16.27
C PRO A 84 -26.01 -9.05 -16.16
N PHE A 85 -25.18 -8.80 -15.14
CA PHE A 85 -24.51 -7.53 -14.87
C PHE A 85 -23.03 -7.53 -15.27
N ARG A 86 -22.55 -8.55 -16.00
CA ARG A 86 -21.16 -8.61 -16.46
C ARG A 86 -20.76 -7.38 -17.26
N GLY A 87 -19.63 -6.78 -16.88
CA GLY A 87 -19.15 -5.52 -17.45
C GLY A 87 -19.90 -4.28 -16.96
N LEU A 88 -20.98 -4.43 -16.18
CA LEU A 88 -21.73 -3.32 -15.58
C LEU A 88 -21.29 -3.05 -14.13
N ILE A 89 -21.05 -4.10 -13.35
CA ILE A 89 -20.50 -4.03 -12.00
C ILE A 89 -19.01 -4.40 -11.97
N ASP A 90 -18.26 -3.84 -11.01
CA ASP A 90 -16.80 -3.95 -10.93
C ASP A 90 -16.31 -4.97 -9.88
N ALA A 91 -17.07 -5.19 -8.81
CA ALA A 91 -16.77 -6.18 -7.78
C ALA A 91 -18.03 -6.75 -7.11
N LEU A 92 -17.92 -7.96 -6.58
CA LEU A 92 -19.01 -8.69 -5.92
C LEU A 92 -18.75 -8.87 -4.42
N GLU A 93 -19.72 -8.43 -3.64
CA GLU A 93 -19.76 -8.58 -2.19
C GLU A 93 -20.01 -10.03 -1.77
N GLY A 94 -19.40 -10.41 -0.64
CA GLY A 94 -19.64 -11.70 0.02
C GLY A 94 -20.86 -11.66 0.94
N TYR A 95 -20.80 -12.46 2.01
CA TYR A 95 -21.79 -12.32 3.08
C TYR A 95 -21.65 -10.97 3.79
N ASN A 96 -22.76 -10.47 4.32
CA ASN A 96 -22.90 -9.14 4.90
C ASN A 96 -23.22 -9.20 6.39
N GLU A 97 -22.76 -8.20 7.14
CA GLU A 97 -23.00 -8.07 8.59
C GLU A 97 -22.45 -9.27 9.38
N ILE A 98 -21.33 -9.82 8.93
CA ILE A 98 -20.70 -10.92 9.65
C ILE A 98 -20.19 -10.42 11.00
N GLY A 99 -20.64 -11.09 12.06
CA GLY A 99 -20.19 -10.90 13.43
C GLY A 99 -19.83 -12.25 14.04
N PHE A 100 -19.02 -12.20 15.09
CA PHE A 100 -18.52 -13.37 15.80
C PHE A 100 -19.11 -13.39 17.21
N THR A 101 -18.95 -14.51 17.91
CA THR A 101 -19.38 -14.65 19.30
C THR A 101 -18.94 -13.42 20.10
N GLN A 102 -19.91 -12.58 20.49
CA GLN A 102 -19.70 -11.18 20.87
C GLN A 102 -18.69 -11.01 22.01
N PHE A 103 -17.42 -10.74 21.67
CA PHE A 103 -16.44 -10.26 22.64
C PHE A 103 -16.68 -8.76 22.88
N LYS A 104 -17.71 -8.47 23.69
CA LYS A 104 -18.08 -7.14 24.25
C LYS A 104 -18.93 -6.21 23.38
N SER A 105 -20.03 -6.67 22.77
CA SER A 105 -21.12 -5.74 22.43
C SER A 105 -22.20 -5.71 23.53
N ARG A 106 -21.83 -5.14 24.67
CA ARG A 106 -22.67 -4.30 25.54
C ARG A 106 -21.77 -3.83 26.69
N ALA A 107 -21.88 -2.56 27.06
CA ALA A 107 -21.33 -1.99 28.29
C ALA A 107 -21.34 -3.03 29.41
N PRO A 108 -20.32 -3.11 30.29
CA PRO A 108 -20.19 -4.18 31.28
C PRO A 108 -21.52 -4.34 32.03
N SER A 109 -22.34 -5.31 31.60
CA SER A 109 -23.50 -5.68 32.36
C SER A 109 -22.95 -6.26 33.65
N LEU A 110 -23.62 -6.00 34.77
CA LEU A 110 -23.24 -6.55 36.07
C LEU A 110 -22.96 -8.06 36.00
N LEU A 111 -23.54 -8.80 35.04
CA LEU A 111 -23.28 -10.22 34.77
C LEU A 111 -21.89 -10.56 34.19
N SER A 112 -21.28 -9.75 33.31
CA SER A 112 -20.00 -10.13 32.69
C SER A 112 -18.82 -10.11 33.67
N ARG A 113 -18.98 -9.36 34.78
CA ARG A 113 -18.08 -9.38 35.95
C ARG A 113 -18.13 -10.71 36.73
N PHE A 114 -19.16 -11.54 36.55
CA PHE A 114 -19.30 -12.85 37.20
C PHE A 114 -18.93 -14.03 36.29
N LEU A 115 -18.59 -13.81 35.01
CA LEU A 115 -18.06 -14.86 34.14
C LEU A 115 -16.64 -15.23 34.59
N GLY A 116 -16.45 -16.49 35.01
CA GLY A 116 -15.14 -17.03 35.35
C GLY A 116 -14.19 -17.07 34.16
N ALA A 117 -12.88 -17.04 34.42
CA ALA A 117 -11.83 -16.99 33.40
C ALA A 117 -11.98 -18.07 32.30
N ALA A 118 -12.39 -19.29 32.69
CA ALA A 118 -12.59 -20.40 31.76
C ALA A 118 -13.73 -20.17 30.74
N ALA A 119 -14.79 -19.45 31.13
CA ALA A 119 -15.88 -19.12 30.22
C ALA A 119 -15.46 -18.08 29.18
N ARG A 120 -14.60 -17.13 29.58
CA ARG A 120 -14.03 -16.12 28.68
C ARG A 120 -13.07 -16.75 27.67
N SER A 121 -12.16 -17.61 28.12
CA SER A 121 -11.23 -18.32 27.20
C SER A 121 -11.95 -19.21 26.20
N ASN A 122 -13.08 -19.82 26.59
CA ASN A 122 -13.87 -20.65 25.69
C ASN A 122 -14.56 -19.84 24.58
N MET A 123 -15.10 -18.66 24.92
CA MET A 123 -15.69 -17.76 23.93
C MET A 123 -14.63 -17.21 22.95
N GLU A 124 -13.40 -16.99 23.42
CA GLU A 124 -12.32 -16.42 22.60
C GLU A 124 -11.88 -17.44 21.55
N ALA A 125 -11.65 -18.68 21.98
CA ALA A 125 -11.37 -19.80 21.10
C ALA A 125 -12.48 -20.02 20.05
N GLN A 126 -13.74 -19.87 20.46
CA GLN A 126 -14.88 -19.96 19.55
C GLN A 126 -14.87 -18.83 18.50
N ALA A 127 -14.60 -17.59 18.90
CA ALA A 127 -14.52 -16.46 17.98
C ALA A 127 -13.39 -16.63 16.95
N HIS A 128 -12.22 -17.13 17.38
CA HIS A 128 -11.13 -17.52 16.47
C HIS A 128 -11.56 -18.61 15.49
N GLU A 129 -12.25 -19.66 15.96
CA GLU A 129 -12.73 -20.73 15.09
C GLU A 129 -13.78 -20.24 14.07
N GLU A 130 -14.74 -19.43 14.50
CA GLU A 130 -15.73 -18.82 13.63
C GLU A 130 -15.07 -17.91 12.58
N MET A 131 -14.07 -17.13 12.99
CA MET A 131 -13.28 -16.27 12.10
C MET A 131 -12.51 -17.08 11.05
N GLN A 132 -11.87 -18.17 11.46
CA GLN A 132 -11.14 -19.07 10.55
C GLN A 132 -12.10 -19.74 9.55
N ARG A 133 -13.28 -20.17 9.99
CA ARG A 133 -14.32 -20.71 9.10
C ARG A 133 -14.76 -19.66 8.08
N TYR A 134 -15.05 -18.44 8.52
CA TYR A 134 -15.44 -17.36 7.61
C TYR A 134 -14.31 -16.97 6.65
N ALA A 135 -13.06 -16.89 7.11
CA ALA A 135 -11.91 -16.62 6.27
C ALA A 135 -11.73 -17.69 5.18
N LEU A 136 -11.94 -18.97 5.52
CA LEU A 136 -11.89 -20.06 4.55
C LEU A 136 -13.04 -20.00 3.53
N PHE A 137 -14.24 -19.60 3.97
CA PHE A 137 -15.38 -19.35 3.07
C PHE A 137 -15.03 -18.23 2.08
N GLU A 138 -14.59 -17.07 2.56
CA GLU A 138 -14.23 -15.92 1.72
C GLU A 138 -13.05 -16.22 0.79
N LYS A 139 -12.03 -16.94 1.26
CA LYS A 139 -10.92 -17.40 0.43
C LYS A 139 -11.40 -18.26 -0.74
N THR A 140 -12.25 -19.24 -0.45
CA THR A 140 -12.81 -20.16 -1.46
C THR A 140 -13.68 -19.38 -2.47
N ARG A 141 -14.54 -18.50 -1.97
CA ARG A 141 -15.40 -17.63 -2.80
C ARG A 141 -14.57 -16.73 -3.72
N ALA A 142 -13.56 -16.04 -3.19
CA ALA A 142 -12.69 -15.16 -3.95
C ALA A 142 -11.94 -15.91 -5.05
N GLN A 143 -11.42 -17.11 -4.77
CA GLN A 143 -10.77 -17.96 -5.77
C GLN A 143 -11.73 -18.37 -6.91
N ILE A 144 -12.97 -18.73 -6.59
CA ILE A 144 -14.00 -19.05 -7.59
C ILE A 144 -14.31 -17.82 -8.45
N LEU A 145 -14.50 -16.65 -7.83
CA LEU A 145 -14.77 -15.41 -8.55
C LEU A 145 -13.63 -15.03 -9.50
N THR A 146 -12.39 -15.09 -9.03
CA THR A 146 -11.19 -14.83 -9.84
C THR A 146 -11.12 -15.77 -11.04
N ALA A 147 -11.39 -17.07 -10.84
CA ALA A 147 -11.43 -18.05 -11.94
C ALA A 147 -12.51 -17.73 -12.99
N GLN A 148 -13.55 -16.98 -12.63
CA GLN A 148 -14.64 -16.53 -13.50
C GLN A 148 -14.49 -15.08 -13.99
N GLY A 149 -13.33 -14.46 -13.73
CA GLY A 149 -13.01 -13.09 -14.14
C GLY A 149 -13.76 -12.01 -13.34
N TRP A 150 -14.26 -12.33 -12.16
CA TRP A 150 -14.89 -11.38 -11.24
C TRP A 150 -13.93 -10.97 -10.13
N LYS A 151 -14.11 -9.75 -9.61
CA LYS A 151 -13.41 -9.27 -8.41
C LYS A 151 -14.26 -9.45 -7.17
N SER A 152 -13.61 -9.67 -6.03
CA SER A 152 -14.20 -9.97 -4.74
C SER A 152 -14.07 -8.82 -3.75
N VAL A 153 -15.16 -8.50 -3.04
CA VAL A 153 -15.12 -7.67 -1.82
C VAL A 153 -15.30 -8.58 -0.62
N VAL A 154 -14.21 -8.84 0.11
CA VAL A 154 -14.18 -9.74 1.28
C VAL A 154 -14.32 -8.94 2.58
N GLY A 155 -14.77 -9.56 3.67
CA GLY A 155 -14.86 -8.93 4.99
C GLY A 155 -16.30 -8.58 5.37
N ASN A 156 -16.81 -7.45 4.86
CA ASN A 156 -18.19 -6.92 5.06
C ASN A 156 -18.72 -7.16 6.48
N PHE A 157 -17.85 -6.93 7.46
CA PHE A 157 -18.14 -7.18 8.86
C PHE A 157 -19.15 -6.18 9.39
N SER A 158 -19.94 -6.61 10.37
CA SER A 158 -20.78 -5.71 11.15
C SER A 158 -19.94 -4.60 11.80
N SER A 159 -20.49 -3.40 11.93
CA SER A 159 -19.76 -2.28 12.53
C SER A 159 -19.21 -2.61 13.91
N GLY A 160 -17.94 -2.25 14.14
CA GLY A 160 -17.23 -2.56 15.38
C GLY A 160 -16.67 -3.98 15.50
N THR A 161 -16.86 -4.84 14.48
CA THR A 161 -16.38 -6.25 14.45
C THR A 161 -15.49 -6.52 13.23
N PRO A 162 -14.66 -7.59 13.23
CA PRO A 162 -14.25 -8.42 14.38
C PRO A 162 -13.25 -7.67 15.26
N GLU A 163 -13.02 -8.11 16.48
CA GLU A 163 -11.95 -7.66 17.38
C GLU A 163 -10.57 -7.68 16.68
N LEU A 164 -9.65 -6.79 17.08
CA LEU A 164 -8.38 -6.61 16.36
C LEU A 164 -7.51 -7.88 16.39
N GLU A 165 -7.54 -8.61 17.50
CA GLU A 165 -6.91 -9.91 17.71
C GLU A 165 -7.36 -11.02 16.76
N LEU A 166 -8.54 -10.91 16.13
CA LEU A 166 -9.07 -11.90 15.19
C LEU A 166 -8.60 -11.68 13.74
N TRP A 167 -8.00 -10.52 13.43
CA TRP A 167 -7.57 -10.20 12.06
C TRP A 167 -6.53 -11.17 11.47
N PRO A 168 -5.55 -11.70 12.22
CA PRO A 168 -4.64 -12.73 11.71
C PRO A 168 -5.34 -13.95 11.12
N ASP A 169 -6.46 -14.38 11.70
CA ASP A 169 -7.24 -15.49 11.16
C ASP A 169 -7.94 -15.14 9.83
N PHE A 170 -8.11 -13.85 9.52
CA PHE A 170 -8.65 -13.39 8.24
C PHE A 170 -7.63 -13.33 7.11
N TYR A 171 -6.33 -13.38 7.41
CA TYR A 171 -5.28 -13.19 6.41
C TYR A 171 -5.45 -14.10 5.18
N PRO A 172 -5.86 -15.38 5.30
CA PRO A 172 -6.09 -16.23 4.14
C PRO A 172 -7.14 -15.70 3.15
N ALA A 173 -8.16 -14.97 3.62
CA ALA A 173 -9.15 -14.32 2.75
C ALA A 173 -8.56 -13.06 2.11
N LEU A 174 -7.79 -12.28 2.87
CA LEU A 174 -7.08 -11.11 2.34
C LEU A 174 -6.03 -11.52 1.30
N GLU A 175 -5.30 -12.62 1.44
CA GLU A 175 -4.30 -13.04 0.44
C GLU A 175 -4.87 -13.10 -0.98
N VAL A 176 -6.10 -13.61 -1.13
CA VAL A 176 -6.75 -13.86 -2.43
C VAL A 176 -7.80 -12.82 -2.81
N GLY A 177 -8.32 -12.06 -1.83
CA GLY A 177 -9.36 -11.06 -2.07
C GLY A 177 -8.84 -9.84 -2.82
N ASP A 178 -9.71 -9.20 -3.60
CA ASP A 178 -9.35 -7.98 -4.36
C ASP A 178 -9.54 -6.71 -3.53
N TYR A 179 -10.63 -6.65 -2.75
CA TYR A 179 -11.02 -5.50 -1.93
C TYR A 179 -11.42 -5.95 -0.53
N LEU A 180 -11.23 -5.06 0.44
CA LEU A 180 -11.76 -5.23 1.81
C LEU A 180 -13.00 -4.36 1.98
N GLY A 181 -14.14 -4.98 2.32
CA GLY A 181 -15.38 -4.32 2.68
C GLY A 181 -15.54 -4.17 4.20
N LEU A 182 -15.99 -3.00 4.68
CA LEU A 182 -16.32 -2.76 6.10
C LEU A 182 -17.59 -1.89 6.23
N HIS A 183 -18.29 -2.04 7.35
CA HIS A 183 -19.41 -1.17 7.71
C HIS A 183 -19.00 -0.17 8.79
N GLU A 184 -19.37 1.10 8.63
CA GLU A 184 -19.13 2.15 9.64
C GLU A 184 -20.38 2.97 9.94
N TYR A 185 -20.97 2.71 11.11
CA TYR A 185 -22.10 3.46 11.65
C TYR A 185 -21.70 4.26 12.91
N SER A 186 -22.48 5.30 13.20
CA SER A 186 -22.30 6.18 14.37
C SER A 186 -22.35 5.45 15.73
N ALA A 187 -21.70 6.06 16.74
CA ALA A 187 -21.58 5.57 18.11
C ALA A 187 -21.98 6.59 19.22
N ASN A 188 -22.30 7.84 18.85
CA ASN A 188 -22.62 8.88 19.83
C ASN A 188 -24.13 8.98 20.09
N THR A 189 -24.50 9.17 21.36
CA THR A 189 -25.91 9.38 21.75
C THR A 189 -26.39 10.82 21.56
N HIS A 190 -25.47 11.74 21.26
CA HIS A 190 -25.71 13.17 21.06
C HIS A 190 -24.78 13.67 19.93
N PRO A 191 -25.15 14.74 19.19
CA PRO A 191 -24.30 15.28 18.14
C PRO A 191 -22.98 15.85 18.71
N PRO A 192 -21.86 15.78 17.95
CA PRO A 192 -21.78 15.19 16.61
C PRO A 192 -21.83 13.65 16.65
N TYR A 193 -22.52 13.04 15.69
CA TYR A 193 -22.83 11.60 15.68
C TYR A 193 -21.70 10.74 15.09
N LEU A 194 -21.15 11.09 13.92
CA LEU A 194 -20.05 10.35 13.29
C LEU A 194 -18.70 10.75 13.87
N ALA A 195 -18.52 12.02 14.22
CA ALA A 195 -17.28 12.54 14.82
C ALA A 195 -17.14 12.15 16.30
N ASN A 196 -16.95 10.86 16.58
CA ASN A 196 -16.68 10.34 17.92
C ASN A 196 -15.19 10.40 18.27
N LEU A 197 -14.87 10.71 19.53
CA LEU A 197 -13.53 10.62 20.12
C LEU A 197 -13.05 9.16 20.23
N ASP A 198 -13.97 8.20 20.38
CA ASP A 198 -13.67 6.78 20.27
C ASP A 198 -13.90 6.28 18.84
N THR A 199 -12.80 6.10 18.09
CA THR A 199 -12.80 5.62 16.70
C THR A 199 -13.10 4.12 16.57
N TRP A 200 -13.81 3.52 17.54
CA TRP A 200 -14.09 2.09 17.52
C TRP A 200 -15.19 1.69 16.54
N LEU A 201 -16.22 2.52 16.31
CA LEU A 201 -17.28 2.20 15.33
C LEU A 201 -17.12 2.95 14.00
N CYS A 202 -16.53 4.15 14.03
CA CYS A 202 -16.27 4.98 12.86
C CYS A 202 -14.77 5.26 12.75
N ARG A 203 -14.24 5.21 11.52
CA ARG A 203 -12.81 5.22 11.20
C ARG A 203 -12.00 4.13 11.90
N ARG A 204 -12.66 3.02 12.23
CA ARG A 204 -12.03 1.85 12.86
C ARG A 204 -11.02 1.20 11.92
N TYR A 205 -11.25 1.33 10.61
CA TYR A 205 -10.31 0.84 9.59
C TYR A 205 -8.89 1.34 9.80
N GLN A 206 -8.66 2.48 10.44
CA GLN A 206 -7.31 2.95 10.73
C GLN A 206 -6.54 1.96 11.60
N ARG A 207 -7.17 1.50 12.69
CA ARG A 207 -6.60 0.51 13.62
C ARG A 207 -6.37 -0.83 12.91
N VAL A 208 -7.30 -1.22 12.04
CA VAL A 208 -7.18 -2.41 11.20
C VAL A 208 -5.96 -2.30 10.28
N TYR A 209 -5.86 -1.22 9.49
CA TYR A 209 -4.79 -1.06 8.51
C TYR A 209 -3.41 -0.85 9.15
N ASP A 210 -3.37 -0.22 10.33
CA ASP A 210 -2.16 -0.13 11.15
C ASP A 210 -1.68 -1.51 11.61
N ALA A 211 -2.60 -2.40 11.97
CA ALA A 211 -2.29 -3.77 12.40
C ALA A 211 -2.03 -4.74 11.23
N LEU A 212 -2.51 -4.44 10.02
CA LEU A 212 -2.33 -5.30 8.86
C LEU A 212 -0.90 -5.24 8.28
N PRO A 213 -0.30 -6.39 7.93
CA PRO A 213 0.90 -6.44 7.08
C PRO A 213 0.70 -5.68 5.77
N GLU A 214 1.73 -4.98 5.29
CA GLU A 214 1.62 -4.10 4.11
C GLU A 214 1.12 -4.84 2.86
N ASN A 215 1.56 -6.08 2.65
CA ASN A 215 1.16 -6.92 1.53
C ASN A 215 -0.30 -7.40 1.59
N LEU A 216 -0.96 -7.27 2.75
CA LEU A 216 -2.37 -7.64 2.94
C LEU A 216 -3.32 -6.44 2.98
N ARG A 217 -2.81 -5.20 2.86
CA ARG A 217 -3.62 -3.98 2.82
C ARG A 217 -4.31 -3.83 1.46
N LYS A 218 -5.51 -4.41 1.35
CA LYS A 218 -6.35 -4.29 0.15
C LYS A 218 -6.94 -2.90 -0.01
N PRO A 219 -7.39 -2.52 -1.21
CA PRO A 219 -8.22 -1.33 -1.34
C PRO A 219 -9.51 -1.44 -0.52
N LEU A 220 -9.75 -0.44 0.33
CA LEU A 220 -10.88 -0.36 1.24
C LEU A 220 -12.14 0.14 0.54
N ILE A 221 -13.25 -0.56 0.74
CA ILE A 221 -14.59 -0.07 0.44
C ILE A 221 -15.35 -0.04 1.77
N ILE A 222 -15.82 1.13 2.18
CA ILE A 222 -16.83 1.18 3.25
C ILE A 222 -18.17 0.87 2.57
N THR A 223 -18.55 -0.41 2.60
CA THR A 223 -19.69 -0.91 1.85
C THR A 223 -21.02 -0.44 2.42
N GLU A 224 -21.05 0.00 3.69
CA GLU A 224 -22.20 0.68 4.30
C GLU A 224 -21.72 1.71 5.34
N CYS A 225 -22.24 2.94 5.25
CA CYS A 225 -22.05 3.94 6.29
C CYS A 225 -23.30 4.76 6.58
N GLY A 226 -23.37 5.34 7.78
CA GLY A 226 -24.45 6.24 8.19
C GLY A 226 -24.63 6.35 9.70
N ILE A 227 -25.83 6.75 10.11
CA ILE A 227 -26.25 6.74 11.52
C ILE A 227 -27.19 5.56 11.71
N ASP A 228 -26.88 4.68 12.67
CA ASP A 228 -27.75 3.56 13.09
C ASP A 228 -27.88 3.56 14.62
N GLY A 229 -29.10 3.76 15.10
CA GLY A 229 -29.47 3.68 16.52
C GLY A 229 -29.21 2.33 17.17
N GLY A 230 -29.22 1.24 16.40
CA GLY A 230 -28.92 -0.11 16.88
C GLY A 230 -27.52 -0.22 17.49
N MET A 231 -26.56 0.53 16.95
CA MET A 231 -25.19 0.61 17.49
C MET A 231 -25.10 1.31 18.85
N LEU A 232 -26.12 2.08 19.21
CA LEU A 232 -26.26 2.77 20.50
C LEU A 232 -27.01 1.93 21.54
N GLY A 233 -27.37 0.68 21.22
CA GLY A 233 -28.26 -0.14 22.04
C GLY A 233 -29.70 0.39 22.07
N GLN A 234 -30.07 1.25 21.12
CA GLN A 234 -31.42 1.78 20.91
C GLN A 234 -32.16 0.96 19.85
N ALA A 235 -33.37 1.39 19.49
CA ALA A 235 -34.07 0.83 18.33
C ALA A 235 -33.21 1.02 17.08
N GLN A 236 -33.18 0.01 16.20
CA GLN A 236 -32.47 0.06 14.92
C GLN A 236 -33.17 1.05 13.98
N GLU A 237 -32.79 2.32 14.09
CA GLU A 237 -33.35 3.42 13.30
C GLU A 237 -32.23 4.28 12.71
N GLY A 238 -32.48 4.84 11.53
CA GLY A 238 -31.51 5.64 10.78
C GLY A 238 -31.46 7.13 11.13
N TRP A 239 -30.67 7.87 10.36
CA TRP A 239 -30.37 9.29 10.58
C TRP A 239 -31.59 10.20 10.79
N LYS A 240 -32.75 9.91 10.17
CA LYS A 240 -33.97 10.73 10.29
C LYS A 240 -34.51 10.84 11.71
N ARG A 241 -34.09 9.94 12.60
CA ARG A 241 -34.47 9.97 14.02
C ARG A 241 -33.58 10.85 14.87
N TYR A 242 -32.37 11.10 14.40
CA TYR A 242 -31.30 11.72 15.18
C TYR A 242 -31.02 13.15 14.73
N THR A 243 -31.30 13.47 13.47
CA THR A 243 -31.02 14.79 12.90
C THR A 243 -31.86 15.04 11.64
N ASP A 244 -31.80 16.28 11.14
CA ASP A 244 -32.40 16.67 9.85
C ASP A 244 -31.41 16.50 8.69
N ALA A 245 -31.84 16.80 7.46
CA ALA A 245 -31.00 16.62 6.28
C ALA A 245 -29.76 17.53 6.28
N ALA A 246 -29.81 18.71 6.92
CA ALA A 246 -28.67 19.60 7.01
C ALA A 246 -27.64 19.08 8.03
N GLY A 247 -28.11 18.64 9.20
CA GLY A 247 -27.27 18.03 10.21
C GLY A 247 -26.64 16.72 9.73
N TYR A 248 -27.41 15.87 9.04
CA TYR A 248 -26.85 14.64 8.47
C TYR A 248 -25.79 14.91 7.39
N LEU A 249 -26.01 15.92 6.53
CA LEU A 249 -24.97 16.34 5.58
C LEU A 249 -23.69 16.79 6.30
N ASN A 250 -23.78 17.54 7.40
CA ASN A 250 -22.59 17.97 8.15
C ASN A 250 -21.79 16.77 8.70
N GLU A 251 -22.46 15.73 9.18
CA GLU A 251 -21.82 14.48 9.61
C GLU A 251 -21.10 13.78 8.45
N LEU A 252 -21.77 13.67 7.30
CA LEU A 252 -21.19 13.07 6.10
C LEU A 252 -20.00 13.87 5.55
N GLN A 253 -20.03 15.21 5.65
CA GLN A 253 -18.90 16.07 5.24
C GLN A 253 -17.66 15.85 6.10
N TRP A 254 -17.84 15.69 7.41
CA TRP A 254 -16.75 15.32 8.31
C TRP A 254 -16.16 13.95 7.93
N TYR A 255 -17.03 12.99 7.67
CA TYR A 255 -16.61 11.63 7.31
C TYR A 255 -15.88 11.59 5.97
N ASP A 256 -16.41 12.26 4.94
CA ASP A 256 -15.80 12.38 3.62
C ASP A 256 -14.43 13.06 3.69
N THR A 257 -14.32 14.18 4.41
CA THR A 257 -13.05 14.89 4.62
C THR A 257 -12.02 14.00 5.32
N SER A 258 -12.49 13.18 6.27
CA SER A 258 -11.64 12.22 6.98
C SER A 258 -11.14 11.10 6.07
N LEU A 259 -12.01 10.54 5.23
CA LEU A 259 -11.63 9.53 4.23
C LEU A 259 -10.62 10.10 3.23
N GLN A 260 -10.81 11.34 2.79
CA GLN A 260 -9.89 12.02 1.88
C GLN A 260 -8.49 12.21 2.48
N ALA A 261 -8.42 12.58 3.76
CA ALA A 261 -7.15 12.68 4.47
C ALA A 261 -6.47 11.31 4.61
N ASP A 262 -7.25 10.28 4.93
CA ASP A 262 -6.74 8.92 5.13
C ASP A 262 -6.33 8.23 3.81
N ALA A 263 -6.92 8.64 2.69
CA ALA A 263 -6.60 8.12 1.36
C ALA A 263 -5.17 8.45 0.89
N ALA A 264 -4.48 9.39 1.57
CA ALA A 264 -3.06 9.62 1.36
C ALA A 264 -2.17 8.51 1.96
N ARG A 265 -2.71 7.75 2.94
CA ARG A 265 -1.99 6.70 3.66
C ARG A 265 -2.39 5.30 3.22
N TRP A 266 -3.66 5.10 2.86
CA TRP A 266 -4.21 3.79 2.51
C TRP A 266 -5.02 3.84 1.22
N PRO A 267 -5.08 2.73 0.46
CA PRO A 267 -5.88 2.65 -0.75
C PRO A 267 -7.37 2.64 -0.40
N ILE A 268 -8.05 3.79 -0.42
CA ILE A 268 -9.49 3.87 -0.13
C ILE A 268 -10.26 4.11 -1.43
N VAL A 269 -11.14 3.16 -1.79
CA VAL A 269 -12.04 3.24 -2.95
C VAL A 269 -13.12 4.29 -2.69
N GLY A 270 -13.76 4.24 -1.54
CA GLY A 270 -14.81 5.17 -1.13
C GLY A 270 -15.77 4.56 -0.09
N ALA A 271 -16.84 5.29 0.21
CA ALA A 271 -17.88 4.86 1.14
C ALA A 271 -19.28 5.00 0.57
N THR A 272 -20.14 4.00 0.79
CA THR A 272 -21.52 3.98 0.30
C THR A 272 -22.53 4.19 1.44
N ILE A 273 -23.33 5.25 1.31
CA ILE A 273 -24.29 5.71 2.30
C ILE A 273 -25.53 4.81 2.26
N PHE A 274 -25.85 4.19 3.39
CA PHE A 274 -27.06 3.39 3.57
C PHE A 274 -28.24 4.30 3.97
N CYS A 275 -29.31 4.44 3.17
CA CYS A 275 -29.54 3.85 1.84
C CYS A 275 -30.26 4.83 0.90
N TYR A 276 -30.27 4.57 -0.41
CA TYR A 276 -30.99 5.36 -1.40
C TYR A 276 -32.03 4.48 -2.12
N GLY A 277 -33.30 4.70 -1.82
CA GLY A 277 -34.43 3.95 -2.37
C GLY A 277 -34.58 2.62 -1.63
N ARG A 278 -35.81 2.29 -1.24
CA ARG A 278 -36.12 1.16 -0.34
C ARG A 278 -37.47 0.51 -0.67
N VAL A 279 -37.54 -0.80 -0.44
CA VAL A 279 -38.81 -1.55 -0.43
C VAL A 279 -39.22 -1.93 0.98
N ASP A 280 -38.25 -2.37 1.80
CA ASP A 280 -38.50 -2.76 3.18
C ASP A 280 -38.74 -1.52 4.05
N PRO A 281 -39.94 -1.38 4.66
CA PRO A 281 -40.28 -0.23 5.49
C PRO A 281 -39.36 -0.06 6.71
N ARG A 282 -38.64 -1.10 7.12
CA ARG A 282 -37.66 -1.03 8.22
C ARG A 282 -36.53 -0.03 7.92
N TRP A 283 -36.24 0.22 6.65
CA TRP A 283 -35.16 1.13 6.23
C TRP A 283 -35.64 2.58 5.98
N GLU A 284 -36.91 2.89 6.26
CA GLU A 284 -37.50 4.22 6.02
C GLU A 284 -36.71 5.36 6.68
N THR A 285 -36.22 5.14 7.90
CA THR A 285 -35.46 6.13 8.68
C THR A 285 -34.02 6.30 8.20
N PHE A 286 -33.53 5.41 7.33
CA PHE A 286 -32.20 5.45 6.72
C PHE A 286 -32.20 6.07 5.31
N ASP A 287 -33.33 6.03 4.62
CA ASP A 287 -33.42 6.42 3.21
C ASP A 287 -33.08 7.90 2.98
N ILE A 288 -32.13 8.17 2.08
CA ILE A 288 -31.67 9.52 1.73
C ILE A 288 -32.50 10.17 0.61
N HIS A 289 -33.47 9.46 0.04
CA HIS A 289 -34.36 10.01 -1.00
C HIS A 289 -35.00 11.34 -0.57
N GLY A 290 -35.10 12.29 -1.50
CA GLY A 290 -35.74 13.59 -1.31
C GLY A 290 -34.75 14.71 -0.98
N GLU A 291 -35.00 15.47 0.08
CA GLU A 291 -34.18 16.64 0.43
C GLU A 291 -32.70 16.28 0.67
N MET A 292 -32.45 15.15 1.33
CA MET A 292 -31.10 14.72 1.69
C MET A 292 -30.26 14.39 0.43
N SER A 293 -30.82 13.68 -0.56
CA SER A 293 -30.12 13.37 -1.81
C SER A 293 -29.79 14.63 -2.62
N GLU A 294 -30.65 15.66 -2.63
CA GLU A 294 -30.36 16.93 -3.31
C GLU A 294 -29.28 17.76 -2.62
N ARG A 295 -29.29 17.78 -1.29
CA ARG A 295 -28.23 18.41 -0.48
C ARG A 295 -26.89 17.72 -0.71
N LEU A 296 -26.87 16.39 -0.69
CA LEU A 296 -25.69 15.59 -0.97
C LEU A 296 -25.19 15.83 -2.40
N ALA A 297 -26.09 15.89 -3.40
CA ALA A 297 -25.72 16.19 -4.77
C ALA A 297 -25.04 17.57 -4.90
N THR A 298 -25.59 18.58 -4.22
CA THR A 298 -25.02 19.94 -4.22
C THR A 298 -23.61 19.95 -3.63
N TYR A 299 -23.41 19.26 -2.50
CA TYR A 299 -22.10 19.13 -1.87
C TYR A 299 -21.09 18.42 -2.77
N MET A 300 -21.47 17.29 -3.38
CA MET A 300 -20.56 16.49 -4.21
C MET A 300 -20.26 17.16 -5.56
N VAL A 301 -21.18 17.96 -6.11
CA VAL A 301 -20.89 18.80 -7.28
C VAL A 301 -19.88 19.89 -6.94
N ALA A 302 -19.94 20.46 -5.73
CA ALA A 302 -18.94 21.41 -5.24
C ALA A 302 -17.59 20.75 -4.88
N ASN A 303 -17.58 19.44 -4.64
CA ASN A 303 -16.40 18.63 -4.29
C ASN A 303 -16.32 17.41 -5.24
N PRO A 304 -16.10 17.65 -6.56
CA PRO A 304 -16.32 16.66 -7.60
C PRO A 304 -15.54 15.36 -7.34
N PRO A 305 -16.18 14.19 -7.33
CA PRO A 305 -15.49 12.92 -7.11
C PRO A 305 -14.45 12.64 -8.21
N LEU A 306 -13.32 12.02 -7.83
CA LEU A 306 -12.39 11.44 -8.79
C LEU A 306 -12.65 9.94 -8.95
N PRO A 307 -12.52 9.39 -10.16
CA PRO A 307 -12.63 7.95 -10.39
C PRO A 307 -11.66 7.16 -9.51
N TRP A 308 -12.12 6.03 -8.96
CA TRP A 308 -11.19 5.06 -8.38
C TRP A 308 -10.32 4.47 -9.48
N LYS A 309 -9.00 4.54 -9.27
CA LYS A 309 -8.03 3.78 -10.05
C LYS A 309 -7.32 2.86 -9.07
N PRO A 310 -7.25 1.54 -9.32
CA PRO A 310 -6.33 0.69 -8.58
C PRO A 310 -4.98 1.37 -8.60
N THR A 311 -4.39 1.63 -7.44
CA THR A 311 -2.98 1.98 -7.38
C THR A 311 -2.27 0.84 -8.10
N GLU A 312 -1.53 1.13 -9.17
CA GLU A 312 -0.58 0.14 -9.69
C GLU A 312 0.19 -0.37 -8.48
N PRO A 313 0.37 -1.71 -8.33
CA PRO A 313 1.16 -2.22 -7.22
C PRO A 313 2.42 -1.39 -7.18
N ALA A 314 2.67 -0.71 -6.05
CA ALA A 314 3.85 0.13 -5.89
C ALA A 314 4.99 -0.72 -6.43
N GLN A 315 5.65 -0.23 -7.50
CA GLN A 315 6.73 -1.00 -8.09
C GLN A 315 7.63 -1.42 -6.94
N PRO A 316 8.00 -2.72 -6.85
CA PRO A 316 8.82 -3.19 -5.75
C PRO A 316 9.92 -2.17 -5.55
N LYS A 317 10.00 -1.59 -4.35
CA LYS A 317 10.90 -0.48 -4.08
C LYS A 317 12.27 -0.89 -4.61
N ASP A 318 12.82 -0.11 -5.53
CA ASP A 318 14.08 -0.45 -6.18
C ASP A 318 15.14 -0.52 -5.08
N GLU A 319 15.47 -1.73 -4.64
CA GLU A 319 16.31 -1.98 -3.46
C GLU A 319 17.67 -1.29 -3.61
N LEU A 320 18.18 -1.17 -4.84
CA LEU A 320 19.39 -0.41 -5.12
C LEU A 320 19.18 1.08 -4.84
N VAL A 321 18.06 1.66 -5.26
CA VAL A 321 17.72 3.07 -4.97
C VAL A 321 17.61 3.30 -3.46
N GLU A 322 17.06 2.37 -2.69
CA GLU A 322 17.00 2.47 -1.23
C GLU A 322 18.41 2.46 -0.62
N ARG A 323 19.26 1.51 -1.01
CA ARG A 323 20.65 1.41 -0.53
C ARG A 323 21.47 2.65 -0.89
N LEU A 324 21.32 3.16 -2.11
CA LEU A 324 21.99 4.38 -2.56
C LEU A 324 21.48 5.62 -1.81
N SER A 325 20.17 5.72 -1.57
CA SER A 325 19.59 6.82 -0.81
C SER A 325 20.05 6.80 0.66
N ALA A 326 20.15 5.62 1.27
CA ALA A 326 20.69 5.45 2.61
C ALA A 326 22.17 5.85 2.69
N GLU A 327 22.98 5.47 1.69
CA GLU A 327 24.40 5.79 1.65
C GLU A 327 24.67 7.29 1.45
N PHE A 328 23.96 7.93 0.52
CA PHE A 328 24.32 9.26 0.04
C PHE A 328 23.39 10.39 0.51
N GLY A 329 22.18 10.07 1.00
CA GLY A 329 21.18 11.06 1.40
C GLY A 329 20.95 12.12 0.32
N ALA A 330 21.08 13.40 0.69
CA ALA A 330 20.91 14.53 -0.23
C ALA A 330 21.95 14.61 -1.36
N LYS A 331 23.01 13.78 -1.32
CA LYS A 331 24.03 13.67 -2.38
C LYS A 331 23.69 12.60 -3.43
N PHE A 332 22.44 12.14 -3.49
CA PHE A 332 21.97 11.20 -4.50
C PHE A 332 20.69 11.67 -5.19
N ASP A 333 20.68 11.58 -6.52
CA ASP A 333 19.45 11.71 -7.32
C ASP A 333 19.28 10.44 -8.19
N ASP A 334 18.08 9.87 -8.22
CA ASP A 334 17.66 8.94 -9.29
C ASP A 334 16.94 9.73 -10.38
N ILE A 335 17.61 9.91 -11.52
CA ILE A 335 17.09 10.69 -12.65
C ILE A 335 16.98 9.86 -13.93
N ARG A 336 16.92 8.53 -13.79
CA ARG A 336 16.86 7.61 -14.95
C ARG A 336 15.73 7.95 -15.91
N THR A 337 14.60 8.42 -15.39
CA THR A 337 13.39 8.76 -16.16
C THR A 337 13.32 10.21 -16.62
N GLU A 338 14.28 11.06 -16.22
CA GLU A 338 14.26 12.50 -16.50
C GLU A 338 15.14 12.90 -17.70
N LEU A 339 16.10 12.06 -18.06
CA LEU A 339 17.06 12.34 -19.13
C LEU A 339 16.48 12.10 -20.53
N MET A 340 16.97 12.87 -21.50
CA MET A 340 16.61 12.71 -22.92
C MET A 340 16.90 11.28 -23.42
N ARG A 341 15.98 10.76 -24.23
CA ARG A 341 16.06 9.45 -24.88
C ARG A 341 15.46 9.51 -26.29
N SER A 342 15.98 8.68 -27.19
CA SER A 342 15.44 8.45 -28.55
C SER A 342 15.01 7.00 -28.76
N GLY A 343 15.30 6.10 -27.82
CA GLY A 343 14.91 4.68 -27.85
C GLY A 343 15.25 3.98 -26.54
N GLU A 344 15.26 2.64 -26.57
CA GLU A 344 15.61 1.80 -25.43
C GLU A 344 16.94 1.06 -25.67
N PHE A 345 17.66 0.77 -24.57
CA PHE A 345 18.82 -0.11 -24.60
C PHE A 345 18.39 -1.56 -24.39
N ASP A 346 19.17 -2.50 -24.93
CA ASP A 346 18.96 -3.93 -24.69
C ASP A 346 19.03 -4.27 -23.20
N LYS A 347 18.33 -5.33 -22.80
CA LYS A 347 18.23 -5.79 -21.43
C LYS A 347 19.16 -6.97 -21.18
N ARG A 348 19.71 -7.04 -19.97
CA ARG A 348 20.59 -8.12 -19.49
C ARG A 348 20.23 -8.55 -18.06
N PRO A 349 20.49 -9.81 -17.67
CA PRO A 349 20.45 -10.22 -16.28
C PRO A 349 21.62 -9.60 -15.50
N LEU A 350 21.41 -9.23 -14.23
CA LEU A 350 22.47 -8.68 -13.37
C LEU A 350 23.64 -9.64 -13.13
N ALA A 351 23.41 -10.95 -13.25
CA ALA A 351 24.45 -11.98 -13.19
C ALA A 351 25.46 -11.86 -14.35
N GLY A 352 25.09 -11.23 -15.47
CA GLY A 352 25.97 -10.99 -16.61
C GLY A 352 27.01 -9.89 -16.36
N ILE A 353 26.83 -9.07 -15.32
CA ILE A 353 27.75 -7.99 -14.97
C ILE A 353 29.04 -8.57 -14.37
N LYS A 354 30.17 -8.23 -14.98
CA LYS A 354 31.51 -8.70 -14.61
C LYS A 354 32.42 -7.58 -14.12
N LEU A 355 32.19 -6.32 -14.51
CA LEU A 355 33.10 -5.21 -14.21
C LEU A 355 32.36 -3.93 -13.83
N GLN A 356 32.97 -3.13 -12.96
CA GLN A 356 32.66 -1.71 -12.81
C GLN A 356 33.69 -0.91 -13.61
N VAL A 357 33.26 -0.27 -14.70
CA VAL A 357 34.15 0.44 -15.61
C VAL A 357 34.06 1.93 -15.35
N ILE A 358 35.21 2.54 -15.08
CA ILE A 358 35.34 3.93 -14.68
C ILE A 358 35.71 4.78 -15.89
N HIS A 359 34.91 5.81 -16.13
CA HIS A 359 35.03 6.75 -17.21
C HIS A 359 35.27 8.17 -16.69
N HIS A 360 35.78 9.03 -17.56
CA HIS A 360 35.61 10.47 -17.44
C HIS A 360 34.69 10.98 -18.55
N THR A 361 34.15 12.19 -18.42
CA THR A 361 33.38 12.80 -19.51
C THR A 361 34.28 13.41 -20.59
N GLY A 362 35.55 13.68 -20.27
CA GLY A 362 36.59 14.04 -21.24
C GLY A 362 36.66 15.52 -21.60
N THR A 363 37.44 15.83 -22.62
CA THR A 363 37.78 17.20 -23.00
C THR A 363 36.56 18.07 -23.32
N GLY A 364 36.62 19.33 -22.87
CA GLY A 364 35.52 20.29 -23.02
C GLY A 364 34.43 20.19 -21.95
N THR A 365 34.57 19.26 -21.00
CA THR A 365 33.66 19.15 -19.84
C THR A 365 34.33 19.65 -18.57
N THR A 366 33.54 20.37 -17.76
CA THR A 366 33.93 20.81 -16.41
C THR A 366 33.06 20.11 -15.37
N PRO A 367 33.40 20.13 -14.07
CA PRO A 367 32.54 19.60 -13.00
C PRO A 367 31.12 20.19 -12.94
N GLN A 368 30.83 21.27 -13.68
CA GLN A 368 29.51 21.89 -13.81
C GLN A 368 28.70 21.34 -15.02
N THR A 369 29.26 20.40 -15.78
CA THR A 369 28.59 19.82 -16.96
C THR A 369 27.43 18.93 -16.52
N TYR A 370 26.21 19.37 -16.79
CA TYR A 370 25.00 18.66 -16.37
C TYR A 370 24.77 17.35 -17.13
N SER A 371 24.18 16.36 -16.45
CA SER A 371 23.84 15.05 -17.01
C SER A 371 22.91 15.15 -18.23
N ASN A 372 22.04 16.17 -18.28
CA ASN A 372 21.22 16.50 -19.45
C ASN A 372 22.05 16.88 -20.67
N THR A 373 23.14 17.64 -20.49
CA THR A 373 24.06 18.00 -21.58
C THR A 373 24.74 16.76 -22.14
N ILE A 374 25.19 15.85 -21.27
CA ILE A 374 25.82 14.57 -21.64
C ILE A 374 24.82 13.66 -22.37
N ALA A 375 23.60 13.51 -21.82
CA ALA A 375 22.54 12.71 -22.41
C ALA A 375 22.16 13.22 -23.81
N ARG A 376 21.99 14.54 -23.96
CA ARG A 376 21.68 15.16 -25.25
C ARG A 376 22.78 14.90 -26.28
N TYR A 377 24.05 15.05 -25.92
CA TYR A 377 25.16 14.74 -26.81
C TYR A 377 25.14 13.27 -27.27
N HIS A 378 24.92 12.33 -26.35
CA HIS A 378 24.81 10.91 -26.70
C HIS A 378 23.62 10.61 -27.64
N VAL A 379 22.48 11.27 -27.44
CA VAL A 379 21.30 11.06 -28.28
C VAL A 379 21.44 11.74 -29.63
N GLU A 380 21.74 13.04 -29.66
CA GLU A 380 21.71 13.86 -30.87
C GLU A 380 22.98 13.71 -31.71
N ASN A 381 24.15 13.61 -31.08
CA ASN A 381 25.43 13.53 -31.81
C ASN A 381 25.88 12.09 -32.07
N ASN A 382 25.72 11.20 -31.08
CA ASN A 382 26.15 9.81 -31.24
C ASN A 382 25.03 8.89 -31.78
N GLY A 383 23.78 9.36 -31.81
CA GLY A 383 22.63 8.57 -32.27
C GLY A 383 22.25 7.44 -31.31
N TRP A 384 22.67 7.49 -30.04
CA TRP A 384 22.39 6.43 -29.08
C TRP A 384 20.97 6.57 -28.50
N PRO A 385 20.37 5.46 -28.01
CA PRO A 385 19.04 5.49 -27.39
C PRO A 385 18.90 6.41 -26.18
N GLY A 386 20.00 6.70 -25.48
CA GLY A 386 20.06 7.57 -24.31
C GLY A 386 21.49 7.75 -23.81
N ILE A 387 21.64 8.24 -22.58
CA ILE A 387 22.97 8.36 -21.94
C ILE A 387 23.65 6.98 -21.85
N GLY A 388 24.93 6.92 -22.22
CA GLY A 388 25.72 5.67 -22.27
C GLY A 388 26.21 5.13 -20.92
N TYR A 389 25.97 5.83 -19.81
CA TYR A 389 26.44 5.42 -18.48
C TYR A 389 25.28 4.94 -17.60
N HIS A 390 25.61 4.22 -16.52
CA HIS A 390 24.65 3.88 -15.46
C HIS A 390 24.67 4.94 -14.35
N PHE A 391 25.86 5.43 -14.00
CA PHE A 391 26.05 6.47 -13.00
C PHE A 391 26.90 7.62 -13.52
N VAL A 392 26.60 8.82 -13.03
CA VAL A 392 27.42 10.02 -13.21
C VAL A 392 27.80 10.58 -11.84
N VAL A 393 29.10 10.80 -11.61
CA VAL A 393 29.64 11.25 -10.32
C VAL A 393 30.19 12.67 -10.46
N TYR A 394 29.62 13.56 -9.65
CA TYR A 394 30.04 14.94 -9.47
C TYR A 394 30.84 15.09 -8.16
N PRO A 395 31.60 16.17 -7.96
CA PRO A 395 32.29 16.42 -6.68
C PRO A 395 31.38 16.50 -5.45
N HIS A 396 30.08 16.72 -5.64
CA HIS A 396 29.09 16.93 -4.58
C HIS A 396 27.91 15.94 -4.64
N LYS A 397 27.83 15.07 -5.65
CA LYS A 397 26.64 14.25 -5.89
C LYS A 397 26.88 13.02 -6.78
N VAL A 398 26.19 11.92 -6.50
CA VAL A 398 26.03 10.76 -7.38
C VAL A 398 24.66 10.79 -8.06
N ARG A 399 24.60 10.55 -9.37
CA ARG A 399 23.34 10.44 -10.10
C ARG A 399 23.19 9.07 -10.73
N TYR A 400 22.06 8.42 -10.47
CA TYR A 400 21.66 7.21 -11.17
C TYR A 400 20.95 7.61 -12.47
N VAL A 401 21.53 7.25 -13.60
CA VAL A 401 21.14 7.76 -14.93
C VAL A 401 20.72 6.66 -15.90
N GLY A 402 21.05 5.40 -15.61
CA GLY A 402 20.58 4.25 -16.39
C GLY A 402 20.53 2.96 -15.57
N SER A 403 19.42 2.21 -15.67
CA SER A 403 19.20 0.97 -14.90
C SER A 403 20.29 -0.09 -15.12
N LEU A 404 20.71 -0.80 -14.06
CA LEU A 404 21.76 -1.83 -14.14
C LEU A 404 21.45 -2.98 -15.10
N ASP A 405 20.16 -3.27 -15.31
CA ASP A 405 19.67 -4.31 -16.22
C ASP A 405 19.71 -3.90 -17.70
N THR A 406 20.27 -2.75 -18.05
CA THR A 406 20.40 -2.27 -19.43
C THR A 406 21.84 -2.29 -19.93
N GLU A 407 22.04 -2.61 -21.20
CA GLU A 407 23.34 -2.61 -21.88
C GLU A 407 23.69 -1.21 -22.41
N ARG A 408 24.03 -0.30 -21.49
CA ARG A 408 24.34 1.10 -21.85
C ARG A 408 25.58 1.20 -22.73
N ALA A 409 25.56 2.09 -23.72
CA ALA A 409 26.65 2.29 -24.68
C ALA A 409 27.86 3.03 -24.08
N ASN A 410 28.77 2.30 -23.41
CA ASN A 410 29.98 2.87 -22.82
C ASN A 410 31.27 2.12 -23.17
N VAL A 411 31.24 0.80 -23.36
CA VAL A 411 32.41 0.00 -23.74
C VAL A 411 32.04 -0.86 -24.94
N TRP A 412 32.59 -0.50 -26.10
CA TRP A 412 32.28 -1.19 -27.35
C TRP A 412 32.52 -2.70 -27.23
N GLY A 413 31.53 -3.51 -27.64
CA GLY A 413 31.58 -4.98 -27.59
C GLY A 413 31.49 -5.60 -26.19
N ARG A 414 31.35 -4.79 -25.12
CA ARG A 414 31.27 -5.28 -23.73
C ARG A 414 30.14 -4.66 -22.91
N ASN A 415 29.23 -3.91 -23.54
CA ASN A 415 28.12 -3.24 -22.84
C ASN A 415 27.30 -4.20 -21.97
N ALA A 416 27.11 -5.46 -22.38
CA ALA A 416 26.45 -6.52 -21.61
C ALA A 416 27.15 -6.89 -20.29
N GLU A 417 28.45 -6.65 -20.17
CA GLU A 417 29.27 -7.12 -19.04
C GLU A 417 29.59 -6.04 -18.01
N VAL A 418 29.29 -4.77 -18.28
CA VAL A 418 29.87 -3.65 -17.52
C VAL A 418 28.84 -2.71 -16.89
N ILE A 419 29.13 -2.22 -15.68
CA ILE A 419 28.52 -1.01 -15.13
C ILE A 419 29.42 0.18 -15.48
N GLY A 420 29.00 1.01 -16.42
CA GLY A 420 29.68 2.27 -16.71
C GLY A 420 29.40 3.37 -15.67
N ILE A 421 30.44 3.86 -14.99
CA ILE A 421 30.41 4.94 -14.01
C ILE A 421 31.28 6.09 -14.54
N SER A 422 30.70 7.26 -14.80
CA SER A 422 31.43 8.40 -15.38
C SER A 422 31.64 9.52 -14.36
N LEU A 423 32.90 9.89 -14.13
CA LEU A 423 33.27 11.07 -13.33
C LEU A 423 33.24 12.30 -14.24
N VAL A 424 32.60 13.37 -13.80
CA VAL A 424 32.45 14.59 -14.62
C VAL A 424 33.73 15.44 -14.58
N GLY A 425 34.40 15.53 -15.73
CA GLY A 425 35.60 16.31 -15.95
C GLY A 425 36.54 15.70 -16.99
N ASP A 426 37.66 16.38 -17.23
CA ASP A 426 38.79 15.90 -18.00
C ASP A 426 39.96 15.62 -17.04
N PHE A 427 40.34 14.35 -16.94
CA PHE A 427 41.42 13.88 -16.06
C PHE A 427 42.63 13.38 -16.86
N SER A 428 42.82 13.90 -18.07
CA SER A 428 44.02 13.62 -18.88
C SER A 428 45.31 14.11 -18.21
N LYS A 429 45.25 15.15 -17.35
CA LYS A 429 46.42 15.75 -16.69
C LYS A 429 46.33 15.75 -15.17
N GLU A 430 45.20 16.22 -14.64
CA GLU A 430 44.98 16.37 -13.21
C GLU A 430 44.02 15.28 -12.71
N PRO A 431 44.15 14.82 -11.44
CA PRO A 431 43.21 13.89 -10.86
C PRO A 431 41.85 14.55 -10.55
N PRO A 432 40.76 13.77 -10.41
CA PRO A 432 39.52 14.26 -9.85
C PRO A 432 39.72 14.77 -8.40
N ALA A 433 38.83 15.67 -7.97
CA ALA A 433 38.79 16.08 -6.57
C ALA A 433 38.61 14.87 -5.65
N SER A 434 39.24 14.88 -4.46
CA SER A 434 39.11 13.78 -3.48
C SER A 434 37.65 13.45 -3.16
N SER A 435 36.77 14.45 -3.05
CA SER A 435 35.35 14.22 -2.80
C SER A 435 34.65 13.42 -3.93
N THR A 436 35.07 13.59 -5.19
CA THR A 436 34.59 12.79 -6.32
C THR A 436 35.06 11.34 -6.20
N LEU A 437 36.32 11.12 -5.82
CA LEU A 437 36.89 9.78 -5.64
C LEU A 437 36.23 9.05 -4.48
N ASP A 438 35.97 9.74 -3.36
CA ASP A 438 35.31 9.17 -2.19
C ASP A 438 33.86 8.76 -2.52
N LEU A 439 33.11 9.61 -3.23
CA LEU A 439 31.77 9.26 -3.71
C LEU A 439 31.79 8.08 -4.68
N CYS A 440 32.78 8.04 -5.59
CA CYS A 440 32.93 6.93 -6.54
C CYS A 440 33.24 5.61 -5.82
N LYS A 441 34.17 5.60 -4.85
CA LYS A 441 34.51 4.41 -4.07
C LYS A 441 33.31 3.87 -3.30
N ARG A 442 32.58 4.74 -2.61
CA ARG A 442 31.37 4.39 -1.86
C ARG A 442 30.28 3.83 -2.78
N LEU A 443 30.09 4.44 -3.96
CA LEU A 443 29.16 3.94 -4.97
C LEU A 443 29.53 2.52 -5.39
N CYS A 444 30.82 2.29 -5.69
CA CYS A 444 31.29 0.96 -6.08
C CYS A 444 31.07 -0.08 -4.97
N ASN A 445 31.28 0.29 -3.71
CA ASN A 445 31.03 -0.58 -2.55
C ASN A 445 29.54 -0.94 -2.41
N VAL A 446 28.62 0.03 -2.58
CA VAL A 446 27.17 -0.24 -2.56
C VAL A 446 26.78 -1.18 -3.70
N LEU A 447 27.35 -1.01 -4.89
CA LEU A 447 27.09 -1.87 -6.04
C LEU A 447 27.59 -3.31 -5.81
N ASP A 448 28.78 -3.48 -5.25
CA ASP A 448 29.31 -4.80 -4.90
C ASP A 448 28.42 -5.50 -3.85
N SER A 449 28.00 -4.77 -2.81
CA SER A 449 27.10 -5.26 -1.77
C SER A 449 25.73 -5.66 -2.34
N TYR A 450 25.13 -4.80 -3.17
CA TYR A 450 23.86 -5.06 -3.83
C TYR A 450 23.91 -6.29 -4.75
N LEU A 451 25.02 -6.49 -5.47
CA LEU A 451 25.22 -7.64 -6.35
C LEU A 451 25.70 -8.90 -5.62
N GLY A 452 25.98 -8.81 -4.32
CA GLY A 452 26.48 -9.91 -3.49
C GLY A 452 27.86 -10.40 -3.88
N ARG A 453 28.67 -9.59 -4.59
CA ARG A 453 30.01 -9.96 -5.07
C ARG A 453 30.88 -8.75 -5.33
N LEU A 454 32.18 -8.89 -5.09
CA LEU A 454 33.18 -7.89 -5.45
C LEU A 454 33.46 -7.95 -6.96
N LEU A 455 33.23 -6.84 -7.65
CA LEU A 455 33.55 -6.69 -9.07
C LEU A 455 34.88 -5.93 -9.24
N PRO A 456 35.73 -6.33 -10.21
CA PRO A 456 36.90 -5.55 -10.59
C PRO A 456 36.50 -4.14 -11.04
N ARG A 457 37.21 -3.13 -10.51
CA ARG A 457 37.06 -1.71 -10.83
C ARG A 457 38.20 -1.31 -11.75
N VAL A 458 37.90 -1.10 -13.03
CA VAL A 458 38.90 -0.87 -14.08
C VAL A 458 38.62 0.41 -14.84
N GLY A 459 39.65 1.06 -15.39
CA GLY A 459 39.44 2.18 -16.30
C GLY A 459 38.92 1.69 -17.66
N HIS A 460 38.22 2.56 -18.39
CA HIS A 460 37.73 2.23 -19.74
C HIS A 460 38.85 1.74 -20.69
N ARG A 461 40.04 2.32 -20.60
CA ARG A 461 41.25 1.88 -21.34
C ARG A 461 41.53 0.39 -21.13
N ASP A 462 41.46 -0.10 -19.89
CA ASP A 462 41.77 -1.49 -19.55
C ASP A 462 40.63 -2.45 -19.91
N ALA A 463 39.41 -1.94 -20.02
CA ALA A 463 38.24 -2.72 -20.44
C ALA A 463 38.10 -2.84 -21.97
N SER A 464 38.84 -2.03 -22.74
CA SER A 464 38.69 -1.90 -24.18
C SER A 464 39.13 -3.13 -24.96
N LEU A 465 38.41 -3.47 -26.03
CA LEU A 465 38.75 -4.55 -26.95
C LEU A 465 39.80 -4.10 -27.99
N PRO A 466 40.57 -5.04 -28.58
CA PRO A 466 41.50 -4.73 -29.66
C PRO A 466 40.82 -3.94 -30.80
N GLY A 467 41.44 -2.83 -31.22
CA GLY A 467 40.89 -1.92 -32.24
C GLY A 467 39.96 -0.82 -31.71
N HIS A 468 39.64 -0.82 -30.41
CA HIS A 468 38.75 0.14 -29.76
C HIS A 468 39.40 0.84 -28.56
N GLY A 469 40.72 1.04 -28.60
CA GLY A 469 41.47 1.68 -27.52
C GLY A 469 41.00 3.12 -27.24
N THR A 470 41.15 3.54 -25.99
CA THR A 470 40.72 4.85 -25.49
C THR A 470 41.68 5.37 -24.42
N GLU A 471 41.82 6.69 -24.33
CA GLU A 471 42.57 7.33 -23.24
C GLU A 471 41.76 7.42 -21.95
N CYS A 472 40.43 7.23 -22.00
CA CYS A 472 39.52 7.27 -20.86
C CYS A 472 39.91 6.24 -19.78
N PRO A 473 39.92 6.56 -18.47
CA PRO A 473 39.42 7.79 -17.83
C PRO A 473 40.45 8.93 -17.69
N GLY A 474 41.51 8.93 -18.50
CA GLY A 474 42.59 9.94 -18.51
C GLY A 474 43.89 9.41 -17.92
N GLU A 475 45.04 10.00 -18.32
CA GLU A 475 46.36 9.51 -17.90
C GLU A 475 46.60 9.62 -16.39
N SER A 476 46.03 10.63 -15.71
CA SER A 476 46.22 10.81 -14.25
C SER A 476 45.65 9.65 -13.42
N ALA A 477 44.83 8.80 -14.05
CA ALA A 477 44.23 7.62 -13.45
C ALA A 477 45.26 6.52 -13.16
N TYR A 478 46.39 6.53 -13.89
CA TYR A 478 47.35 5.45 -13.97
C TYR A 478 48.69 5.80 -13.32
N GLY A 479 49.51 4.77 -13.08
CA GLY A 479 50.82 4.89 -12.43
C GLY A 479 50.78 4.61 -10.92
N PRO A 480 51.94 4.66 -10.23
CA PRO A 480 52.05 4.36 -8.80
C PRO A 480 51.20 5.25 -7.90
N ASP A 481 50.99 6.51 -8.31
CA ASP A 481 50.15 7.47 -7.59
C ASP A 481 48.81 7.73 -8.31
N GLY A 482 48.46 6.85 -9.27
CA GLY A 482 47.26 6.99 -10.09
C GLY A 482 45.98 6.89 -9.27
N TRP A 483 45.03 7.78 -9.52
CA TRP A 483 43.82 7.87 -8.69
C TRP A 483 42.90 6.65 -8.78
N LEU A 484 43.03 5.77 -9.80
CA LEU A 484 42.27 4.51 -9.85
C LEU A 484 42.59 3.59 -8.65
N GLN A 485 43.78 3.72 -8.06
CA GLN A 485 44.12 2.97 -6.85
C GLN A 485 43.28 3.40 -5.64
N ARG A 486 42.90 4.68 -5.57
CA ARG A 486 42.12 5.25 -4.46
C ARG A 486 40.68 4.79 -4.42
N ILE A 487 40.17 4.23 -5.51
CA ILE A 487 38.79 3.71 -5.60
C ILE A 487 38.74 2.19 -5.59
N GLN A 488 39.88 1.50 -5.49
CA GLN A 488 39.90 0.05 -5.31
C GLN A 488 39.27 -0.32 -3.96
N PRO A 489 38.72 -1.54 -3.82
CA PRO A 489 38.35 -2.05 -2.50
C PRO A 489 39.58 -2.01 -1.59
N ASP A 490 39.35 -1.73 -0.31
CA ASP A 490 40.42 -1.78 0.68
C ASP A 490 41.04 -3.18 0.73
N ALA A 491 42.36 -3.26 0.91
CA ALA A 491 43.03 -4.54 1.04
C ALA A 491 42.39 -5.33 2.19
N PRO A 492 42.19 -6.65 2.08
CA PRO A 492 41.72 -7.45 3.19
C PRO A 492 42.80 -7.43 4.30
N GLY A 493 42.64 -6.51 5.24
CA GLY A 493 43.46 -6.29 6.41
C GLY A 493 42.58 -5.68 7.49
N GLN A 494 42.62 -6.31 8.67
CA GLN A 494 41.88 -6.06 9.92
C GLN A 494 40.81 -4.96 9.89
N PRO A 495 39.54 -5.28 10.24
CA PRO A 495 38.49 -4.27 10.24
C PRO A 495 38.94 -3.10 11.13
N ASP A 496 38.68 -1.88 10.66
CA ASP A 496 38.69 -0.69 11.51
C ASP A 496 37.52 -0.83 12.49
N ASP A 497 37.76 -1.68 13.48
CA ASP A 497 36.92 -2.17 14.56
C ASP A 497 36.76 -1.11 15.67
N GLU A 498 36.62 0.17 15.33
CA GLU A 498 36.21 1.18 16.30
C GLU A 498 34.74 1.53 16.18
N ASP A 499 34.22 1.77 14.97
CA ASP A 499 32.81 2.11 14.79
C ASP A 499 31.89 0.88 14.89
N GLU A 500 32.28 -0.25 14.30
CA GLU A 500 31.52 -1.51 14.42
C GLU A 500 31.58 -2.04 15.86
N TYR A 501 32.72 -1.95 16.56
CA TYR A 501 32.78 -2.26 17.99
C TYR A 501 32.11 -1.21 18.88
N ALA A 502 32.02 0.06 18.49
CA ALA A 502 31.25 1.07 19.23
C ALA A 502 29.75 0.77 19.13
N GLU A 503 29.27 0.43 17.93
CA GLU A 503 27.88 0.03 17.71
C GLU A 503 27.57 -1.29 18.44
N VAL A 504 28.43 -2.30 18.31
CA VAL A 504 28.29 -3.58 19.02
C VAL A 504 28.38 -3.38 20.53
N ARG A 505 29.28 -2.54 21.06
CA ARG A 505 29.33 -2.19 22.49
C ARG A 505 28.06 -1.46 22.94
N GLY A 506 27.51 -0.57 22.12
CA GLY A 506 26.23 0.10 22.41
C GLY A 506 25.05 -0.88 22.44
N ARG A 507 25.03 -1.85 21.52
CA ARG A 507 24.03 -2.93 21.50
C ARG A 507 24.17 -3.87 22.69
N VAL A 508 25.40 -4.24 23.06
CA VAL A 508 25.68 -5.08 24.24
C VAL A 508 25.26 -4.36 25.52
N ALA A 509 25.60 -3.09 25.70
CA ALA A 509 25.18 -2.31 26.87
C ALA A 509 23.64 -2.19 26.97
N THR A 510 22.96 -2.04 25.83
CA THR A 510 21.48 -2.02 25.78
C THR A 510 20.89 -3.37 26.17
N LEU A 511 21.45 -4.47 25.66
CA LEU A 511 21.03 -5.83 25.99
C LEU A 511 21.29 -6.17 27.46
N GLU A 512 22.40 -5.71 28.03
CA GLU A 512 22.71 -5.87 29.45
C GLU A 512 21.69 -5.12 30.33
N GLN A 513 21.30 -3.89 29.96
CA GLN A 513 20.23 -3.17 30.66
C GLN A 513 18.88 -3.89 30.58
N GLN A 514 18.54 -4.43 29.41
CA GLN A 514 17.32 -5.23 29.22
C GLN A 514 17.35 -6.54 30.03
N LEU A 515 18.51 -7.19 30.13
CA LEU A 515 18.69 -8.40 30.93
C LEU A 515 18.51 -8.12 32.42
N VAL A 516 19.07 -7.00 32.92
CA VAL A 516 18.89 -6.56 34.30
C VAL A 516 17.41 -6.24 34.58
N ALA A 517 16.74 -5.54 33.68
CA ALA A 517 15.31 -5.24 33.81
C ALA A 517 14.44 -6.52 33.85
N CYS A 518 14.74 -7.49 32.98
CA CYS A 518 14.06 -8.79 32.98
C CYS A 518 14.32 -9.57 34.28
N SER A 519 15.54 -9.53 34.82
CA SER A 519 15.89 -10.20 36.07
C SER A 519 15.14 -9.60 37.28
N LEU A 520 15.02 -8.27 37.34
CA LEU A 520 14.24 -7.58 38.38
C LEU A 520 12.75 -7.93 38.30
N GLU A 521 12.18 -7.96 37.10
CA GLU A 521 10.78 -8.37 36.93
C GLU A 521 10.56 -9.84 37.29
N LEU A 522 11.54 -10.71 36.97
CA LEU A 522 11.50 -12.12 37.39
C LEU A 522 11.51 -12.24 38.93
N MET A 523 12.36 -11.49 39.63
CA MET A 523 12.38 -11.47 41.10
C MET A 523 11.05 -10.97 41.67
N ARG A 524 10.49 -9.90 41.10
CA ARG A 524 9.18 -9.38 41.49
C ARG A 524 8.08 -10.42 41.32
N LEU A 525 8.05 -11.11 40.19
CA LEU A 525 7.09 -12.18 39.92
C LEU A 525 7.29 -13.37 40.86
N GLN A 526 8.52 -13.75 41.19
CA GLN A 526 8.81 -14.79 42.17
C GLN A 526 8.31 -14.42 43.58
N GLU A 527 8.44 -13.15 43.98
CA GLU A 527 7.92 -12.66 45.24
C GLU A 527 6.37 -12.71 45.26
N ILE A 528 5.72 -12.27 44.18
CA ILE A 528 4.27 -12.35 44.01
C ILE A 528 3.81 -13.82 44.09
N VAL A 529 4.47 -14.73 43.37
CA VAL A 529 4.16 -16.17 43.41
C VAL A 529 4.33 -16.74 44.82
N THR A 530 5.36 -16.30 45.55
CA THR A 530 5.60 -16.75 46.94
C THR A 530 4.50 -16.25 47.89
N ARG A 531 4.09 -14.98 47.78
CA ARG A 531 2.99 -14.42 48.57
C ARG A 531 1.66 -15.12 48.28
N LEU A 532 1.36 -15.36 47.00
CA LEU A 532 0.18 -16.11 46.57
C LEU A 532 0.17 -17.55 47.13
N LYS A 533 1.33 -18.24 47.15
CA LYS A 533 1.45 -19.58 47.73
C LYS A 533 1.30 -19.61 49.27
N GLN A 534 1.61 -18.51 49.95
CA GLN A 534 1.50 -18.38 51.40
C GLN A 534 0.12 -17.86 51.86
N GLY A 535 -0.79 -17.56 50.93
CA GLY A 535 -2.13 -17.04 51.27
C GLY A 535 -2.12 -15.63 51.86
N LEU A 536 -1.04 -14.87 51.65
CA LEU A 536 -0.95 -13.47 52.02
C LEU A 536 -1.50 -12.62 50.86
N PRO A 537 -2.29 -11.56 51.13
CA PRO A 537 -2.84 -10.71 50.08
C PRO A 537 -1.77 -10.01 49.24
#